data_AF-A0AAW8CR50-F1
#
_entry.id   AF-A0AAW8CR50-F1
#
_cell.length_a   1.000
_cell.length_b   1.000
_cell.length_c   1.000
_cell.angle_alpha   90.00
_cell.angle_beta   90.00
_cell.angle_gamma   90.00
#
_symmetry.space_group_name_H-M   'P 1'
#
loop_
_entity.id
_entity.type
_entity.pdbx_description
1 polymer ?
#
loop_
_entity_poly.entity_id
_entity_poly.type
_entity_poly.pdbx_seq_one_letter_code
_entity_poly.pdbx_strand_id
1 'polypeptide(L)'
;MVSKSFGASQSSVSFLVLSACLSALAVPAFARDTRLVLPIYPVMQQPATREAIGNDVQLRFATTPQPQVSQAQTLKAESYARPYSSTQRYGDGRPVIRSDEETCREAMRNTLVALAQAARARGVHTVTQVESFYEGAVLSTPNAYECHAGTGSAEVHLRGLAGGDAGAAAISSVGVDDIDAVPGLNAEGRAAYQKFLQMKAPRALVIRRVGDSSWVHWADGLVPRDINRPSDPTQRAMEYCTERHQGECTVYAVDYAVVYQKPQAAAVERKAAAAGPVTSLYKLPTDSHFADVNDPSLVPVSERSRSRYLGFLALPLPRAFAISADGSAAFASGSAAMADVLNTCEREGKTCWLYAVDDRVVWQSDPHQRIGRVNQLSRVQQDARTP
;
A
#
# COMPACT_ATOMS: atom_id res chain seq x y z
N MET A 1 -58.78 -85.30 28.94
CA MET A 1 -59.75 -85.18 27.84
C MET A 1 -59.06 -84.52 26.65
N VAL A 2 -58.86 -85.31 25.58
CA VAL A 2 -58.83 -84.97 24.12
C VAL A 2 -57.98 -83.76 23.70
N SER A 3 -57.04 -83.78 22.76
CA SER A 3 -56.46 -84.80 21.86
C SER A 3 -55.19 -84.20 21.22
N LYS A 4 -54.18 -85.06 21.02
CA LYS A 4 -53.32 -85.27 19.84
C LYS A 4 -52.90 -84.12 18.90
N SER A 5 -51.58 -84.03 18.75
CA SER A 5 -50.75 -84.09 17.52
C SER A 5 -51.26 -83.56 16.19
N PHE A 6 -50.44 -82.76 15.50
CA PHE A 6 -49.95 -83.05 14.13
C PHE A 6 -48.68 -82.23 13.84
N GLY A 7 -47.68 -82.89 13.27
CA GLY A 7 -46.44 -82.27 12.81
C GLY A 7 -46.43 -82.03 11.30
N ALA A 8 -45.45 -81.23 10.86
CA ALA A 8 -44.79 -81.25 9.55
C ALA A 8 -43.55 -80.35 9.73
N SER A 9 -42.33 -80.87 9.84
CA SER A 9 -41.49 -81.43 8.77
C SER A 9 -41.05 -80.39 7.73
N GLN A 10 -39.80 -79.96 7.94
CA GLN A 10 -38.72 -79.84 6.96
C GLN A 10 -38.58 -78.64 6.02
N SER A 11 -37.31 -78.22 6.00
CA SER A 11 -36.50 -77.79 4.85
C SER A 11 -36.35 -76.29 4.59
N SER A 12 -35.22 -75.79 5.07
CA SER A 12 -34.15 -75.15 4.29
C SER A 12 -34.56 -74.14 3.22
N VAL A 13 -34.13 -72.89 3.39
CA VAL A 13 -33.04 -72.25 2.61
C VAL A 13 -32.98 -70.77 3.02
N SER A 14 -31.76 -70.30 3.26
CA SER A 14 -31.33 -68.93 3.54
C SER A 14 -32.01 -67.86 2.69
N PHE A 15 -32.41 -66.72 3.27
CA PHE A 15 -32.26 -65.39 2.66
C PHE A 15 -32.33 -64.28 3.73
N LEU A 16 -31.17 -63.69 3.99
CA LEU A 16 -30.89 -62.25 4.08
C LEU A 16 -32.07 -61.26 4.31
N VAL A 17 -31.81 -60.36 5.27
CA VAL A 17 -32.21 -58.94 5.31
C VAL A 17 -33.61 -58.63 5.87
N LEU A 18 -33.63 -58.08 7.08
CA LEU A 18 -34.52 -56.97 7.42
C LEU A 18 -33.83 -56.04 8.44
N SER A 19 -32.71 -55.45 8.03
CA SER A 19 -32.20 -54.22 8.67
C SER A 19 -32.98 -53.07 8.06
N ALA A 20 -34.08 -52.70 8.71
CA ALA A 20 -34.94 -51.61 8.29
C ALA A 20 -34.12 -50.31 8.28
N CYS A 21 -33.93 -49.79 7.07
CA CYS A 21 -33.20 -48.59 6.74
C CYS A 21 -33.65 -47.38 7.58
N LEU A 22 -32.86 -47.02 8.58
CA LEU A 22 -32.72 -45.65 9.06
C LEU A 22 -31.64 -44.97 8.21
N SER A 23 -31.88 -44.84 6.90
CA SER A 23 -31.11 -43.92 6.06
C SER A 23 -31.57 -42.52 6.43
N ALA A 24 -30.97 -41.97 7.50
CA ALA A 24 -30.95 -40.54 7.72
C ALA A 24 -30.54 -39.90 6.40
N LEU A 25 -31.42 -39.08 5.84
CA LEU A 25 -31.10 -38.15 4.77
C LEU A 25 -30.03 -37.19 5.35
N ALA A 26 -28.76 -37.60 5.30
CA ALA A 26 -27.64 -36.74 5.55
C ALA A 26 -27.61 -35.76 4.37
N VAL A 27 -28.40 -34.70 4.47
CA VAL A 27 -28.34 -33.59 3.55
C VAL A 27 -26.90 -33.06 3.67
N PRO A 28 -26.09 -33.08 2.60
CA PRO A 28 -24.75 -32.53 2.68
C PRO A 28 -24.88 -31.07 3.10
N ALA A 29 -24.32 -30.72 4.26
CA ALA A 29 -24.17 -29.34 4.68
C ALA A 29 -23.11 -28.72 3.77
N PHE A 30 -23.55 -28.14 2.64
CA PHE A 30 -22.67 -27.36 1.79
C PHE A 30 -22.26 -26.09 2.55
N ALA A 31 -21.08 -26.15 3.18
CA ALA A 31 -20.41 -24.97 3.69
C ALA A 31 -19.99 -24.14 2.48
N ARG A 32 -20.81 -23.15 2.13
CA ARG A 32 -20.48 -22.16 1.12
C ARG A 32 -19.30 -21.33 1.63
N ASP A 33 -18.30 -21.11 0.79
CA ASP A 33 -17.24 -20.15 1.02
C ASP A 33 -16.97 -19.36 -0.27
N THR A 34 -17.38 -18.11 -0.29
CA THR A 34 -17.20 -17.19 -1.41
C THR A 34 -16.07 -16.23 -1.04
N ARG A 35 -14.94 -16.34 -1.73
CA ARG A 35 -13.82 -15.42 -1.58
C ARG A 35 -14.12 -14.11 -2.32
N LEU A 36 -14.17 -12.99 -1.59
CA LEU A 36 -14.29 -11.65 -2.14
C LEU A 36 -13.02 -10.85 -1.81
N VAL A 37 -12.52 -10.12 -2.81
CA VAL A 37 -11.45 -9.12 -2.61
C VAL A 37 -12.08 -7.74 -2.79
N LEU A 38 -12.19 -6.98 -1.71
CA LEU A 38 -12.95 -5.74 -1.66
C LEU A 38 -12.07 -4.56 -1.25
N PRO A 39 -12.35 -3.34 -1.72
CA PRO A 39 -11.58 -2.16 -1.33
C PRO A 39 -11.78 -1.83 0.15
N ILE A 40 -10.71 -1.45 0.84
CA ILE A 40 -10.72 -1.06 2.26
C ILE A 40 -11.43 0.29 2.46
N TYR A 41 -11.22 1.21 1.52
CA TYR A 41 -11.64 2.60 1.63
C TYR A 41 -13.15 2.79 1.89
N PRO A 42 -14.08 2.12 1.17
CA PRO A 42 -15.50 2.23 1.45
C PRO A 42 -15.92 1.84 2.88
N VAL A 43 -15.21 0.91 3.53
CA VAL A 43 -15.49 0.52 4.93
C VAL A 43 -15.01 1.60 5.90
N MET A 44 -13.83 2.16 5.65
CA MET A 44 -13.25 3.27 6.44
C MET A 44 -14.05 4.58 6.31
N GLN A 45 -14.83 4.73 5.24
CA GLN A 45 -15.72 5.88 5.04
C GLN A 45 -17.01 5.82 5.87
N GLN A 46 -17.40 4.64 6.39
CA GLN A 46 -18.65 4.49 7.13
C GLN A 46 -18.53 5.18 8.51
N PRO A 47 -19.46 6.07 8.90
CA PRO A 47 -19.46 6.72 10.21
C PRO A 47 -19.41 5.71 11.36
N ALA A 48 -20.22 4.65 11.27
CA ALA A 48 -20.24 3.57 12.25
C ALA A 48 -18.87 2.87 12.41
N THR A 49 -18.06 2.79 11.35
CA THR A 49 -16.69 2.25 11.43
C THR A 49 -15.77 3.21 12.16
N ARG A 50 -15.81 4.51 11.81
CA ARG A 50 -14.98 5.54 12.44
C ARG A 50 -15.30 5.71 13.92
N GLU A 51 -16.58 5.74 14.26
CA GLU A 51 -17.06 5.81 15.65
C GLU A 51 -16.61 4.59 16.46
N ALA A 52 -16.71 3.39 15.88
CA ALA A 52 -16.30 2.17 16.56
C ALA A 52 -14.77 2.02 16.69
N ILE A 53 -14.00 2.55 15.74
CA ILE A 53 -12.53 2.61 15.82
C ILE A 53 -12.08 3.69 16.80
N GLY A 54 -12.81 4.79 16.97
CA GLY A 54 -12.40 5.92 17.80
C GLY A 54 -11.30 6.78 17.16
N ASN A 55 -10.78 7.74 17.91
CA ASN A 55 -9.75 8.70 17.46
C ASN A 55 -8.39 8.51 18.16
N ASP A 56 -8.28 7.54 19.06
CA ASP A 56 -7.13 7.27 19.92
C ASP A 56 -6.13 6.26 19.32
N VAL A 57 -6.52 5.54 18.28
CA VAL A 57 -5.67 4.59 17.55
C VAL A 57 -5.67 4.94 16.07
N GLN A 58 -4.48 5.20 15.51
CA GLN A 58 -4.30 5.43 14.08
C GLN A 58 -3.93 4.12 13.37
N LEU A 59 -4.76 3.70 12.42
CA LEU A 59 -4.48 2.56 11.54
C LEU A 59 -3.89 3.05 10.22
N ARG A 60 -2.68 2.59 9.86
CA ARG A 60 -2.02 2.90 8.59
C ARG A 60 -1.89 1.63 7.75
N PHE A 61 -2.60 1.59 6.63
CA PHE A 61 -2.61 0.44 5.73
C PHE A 61 -1.34 0.33 4.91
N ALA A 62 -0.92 -0.91 4.67
CA ALA A 62 0.20 -1.20 3.80
C ALA A 62 -0.18 -0.92 2.33
N THR A 63 0.74 -0.29 1.60
CA THR A 63 0.59 0.02 0.17
C THR A 63 1.26 -1.04 -0.72
N THR A 64 2.06 -1.90 -0.12
CA THR A 64 2.68 -3.09 -0.71
C THR A 64 2.69 -4.22 0.32
N PRO A 65 2.76 -5.50 -0.08
CA PRO A 65 2.86 -6.62 0.86
C PRO A 65 4.09 -6.49 1.75
N GLN A 66 3.92 -6.70 3.06
CA GLN A 66 4.98 -6.47 4.03
C GLN A 66 5.75 -7.76 4.36
N PRO A 67 7.08 -7.70 4.54
CA PRO A 67 7.88 -8.85 4.94
C PRO A 67 7.45 -9.37 6.32
N GLN A 68 7.67 -10.66 6.57
CA GLN A 68 7.34 -11.26 7.87
C GLN A 68 8.18 -10.64 8.98
N VAL A 69 7.53 -9.98 9.94
CA VAL A 69 8.15 -9.37 11.12
C VAL A 69 7.93 -10.26 12.35
N SER A 70 8.71 -10.06 13.41
CA SER A 70 8.61 -10.81 14.65
C SER A 70 7.17 -10.84 15.20
N GLN A 71 6.75 -12.00 15.72
CA GLN A 71 5.40 -12.17 16.30
C GLN A 71 5.13 -11.21 17.48
N ALA A 72 6.17 -10.84 18.23
CA ALA A 72 6.06 -9.92 19.36
C ALA A 72 5.59 -8.52 18.97
N GLN A 73 6.00 -8.04 17.78
CA GLN A 73 5.62 -6.73 17.25
C GLN A 73 4.33 -6.76 16.43
N THR A 74 3.89 -7.96 16.04
CA THR A 74 2.71 -8.13 15.21
C THR A 74 1.43 -8.10 16.06
N LEU A 75 0.47 -7.29 15.63
CA LEU A 75 -0.92 -7.31 16.05
C LEU A 75 -1.72 -8.08 15.00
N LYS A 76 -2.59 -8.99 15.44
CA LYS A 76 -3.52 -9.71 14.57
C LYS A 76 -4.93 -9.50 15.07
N ALA A 77 -5.86 -9.40 14.13
CA ALA A 77 -7.27 -9.32 14.39
C ALA A 77 -8.02 -10.20 13.39
N GLU A 78 -8.92 -11.01 13.92
CA GLU A 78 -9.78 -11.92 13.18
C GLU A 78 -11.18 -11.69 13.71
N SER A 79 -12.12 -11.38 12.82
CA SER A 79 -13.51 -11.16 13.20
C SER A 79 -14.44 -11.48 12.04
N TYR A 80 -15.72 -11.60 12.37
CA TYR A 80 -16.77 -11.96 11.42
C TYR A 80 -17.99 -11.04 11.51
N ALA A 81 -18.89 -11.18 10.56
CA ALA A 81 -20.25 -10.63 10.59
C ALA A 81 -21.27 -11.68 10.14
N ARG A 82 -22.51 -11.57 10.60
CA ARG A 82 -23.61 -12.45 10.19
C ARG A 82 -24.40 -11.81 9.05
N PRO A 83 -24.97 -12.57 8.11
CA PRO A 83 -25.68 -11.99 6.96
C PRO A 83 -27.02 -11.34 7.34
N TYR A 84 -27.51 -11.51 8.56
CA TYR A 84 -28.79 -10.94 9.01
C TYR A 84 -28.62 -9.52 9.56
N SER A 85 -29.41 -8.58 9.05
CA SER A 85 -29.47 -7.21 9.56
C SER A 85 -30.03 -7.18 10.99
N SER A 86 -29.36 -6.45 11.88
CA SER A 86 -29.84 -6.22 13.26
C SER A 86 -30.92 -5.15 13.33
N THR A 87 -31.02 -4.28 12.32
CA THR A 87 -31.89 -3.11 12.31
C THR A 87 -33.05 -3.20 11.31
N GLN A 88 -32.86 -3.89 10.18
CA GLN A 88 -33.85 -3.99 9.12
C GLN A 88 -34.63 -5.32 9.20
N ARG A 89 -35.95 -5.24 9.03
CA ARG A 89 -36.86 -6.39 9.00
C ARG A 89 -37.69 -6.38 7.72
N TYR A 90 -38.01 -7.55 7.18
CA TYR A 90 -39.07 -7.72 6.17
C TYR A 90 -40.45 -7.49 6.81
N GLY A 91 -41.49 -7.34 6.00
CA GLY A 91 -42.86 -7.11 6.48
C GLY A 91 -43.43 -8.23 7.38
N ASP A 92 -42.84 -9.43 7.34
CA ASP A 92 -43.18 -10.57 8.18
C ASP A 92 -42.38 -10.64 9.50
N GLY A 93 -41.56 -9.61 9.79
CA GLY A 93 -40.76 -9.52 11.02
C GLY A 93 -39.43 -10.26 10.98
N ARG A 94 -39.09 -11.01 9.92
CA ARG A 94 -37.79 -11.66 9.77
C ARG A 94 -36.69 -10.62 9.49
N PRO A 95 -35.45 -10.81 9.99
CA PRO A 95 -34.31 -9.97 9.62
C PRO A 95 -34.07 -9.92 8.11
N VAL A 96 -33.77 -8.74 7.58
CA VAL A 96 -33.32 -8.60 6.19
C VAL A 96 -32.00 -9.34 6.02
N ILE A 97 -31.91 -10.18 4.98
CA ILE A 97 -30.68 -10.87 4.61
C ILE A 97 -29.86 -9.92 3.73
N ARG A 98 -28.63 -9.65 4.15
CA ARG A 98 -27.66 -8.85 3.43
C ARG A 98 -26.91 -9.68 2.40
N SER A 99 -26.43 -9.01 1.36
CA SER A 99 -25.51 -9.60 0.39
C SER A 99 -24.19 -10.00 1.04
N ASP A 100 -23.44 -10.89 0.37
CA ASP A 100 -22.10 -11.27 0.82
C ASP A 100 -21.19 -10.05 0.93
N GLU A 101 -21.26 -9.12 -0.03
CA GLU A 101 -20.47 -7.90 -0.02
C GLU A 101 -20.80 -7.00 1.19
N GLU A 102 -22.09 -6.77 1.48
CA GLU A 102 -22.51 -6.00 2.66
C GLU A 102 -22.09 -6.68 3.98
N THR A 103 -22.17 -8.01 4.02
CA THR A 103 -21.74 -8.80 5.18
C THR A 103 -20.22 -8.72 5.35
N CYS A 104 -19.45 -8.81 4.26
CA CYS A 104 -18.01 -8.61 4.24
C CYS A 104 -17.58 -7.21 4.67
N ARG A 105 -18.32 -6.16 4.28
CA ARG A 105 -18.05 -4.79 4.72
C ARG A 105 -18.23 -4.64 6.23
N GLU A 106 -19.25 -5.27 6.82
CA GLU A 106 -19.40 -5.29 8.27
C GLU A 106 -18.33 -6.15 8.95
N ALA A 107 -17.97 -7.31 8.39
CA ALA A 107 -16.91 -8.16 8.94
C ALA A 107 -15.60 -7.37 9.01
N MET A 108 -15.24 -6.67 7.93
CA MET A 108 -14.08 -5.78 7.89
C MET A 108 -14.15 -4.68 8.96
N ARG A 109 -15.30 -4.02 9.14
CA ARG A 109 -15.48 -3.05 10.23
C ARG A 109 -15.18 -3.68 11.58
N ASN A 110 -15.76 -4.85 11.86
CA ASN A 110 -15.57 -5.54 13.14
C ASN A 110 -14.09 -5.92 13.34
N THR A 111 -13.40 -6.37 12.28
CA THR A 111 -11.97 -6.71 12.34
C THR A 111 -11.10 -5.48 12.58
N LEU A 112 -11.42 -4.33 11.97
CA LEU A 112 -10.72 -3.06 12.23
C LEU A 112 -10.86 -2.60 13.69
N VAL A 113 -12.07 -2.75 14.25
CA VAL A 113 -12.34 -2.45 15.66
C VAL A 113 -11.54 -3.39 16.56
N ALA A 114 -11.51 -4.69 16.25
CA ALA A 114 -10.73 -5.67 16.99
C ALA A 114 -9.22 -5.35 16.93
N LEU A 115 -8.70 -4.91 15.78
CA LEU A 115 -7.31 -4.50 15.63
C LEU A 115 -6.98 -3.26 16.48
N ALA A 116 -7.86 -2.27 16.47
CA ALA A 116 -7.71 -1.08 17.31
C ALA A 116 -7.76 -1.44 18.82
N GLN A 117 -8.66 -2.35 19.22
CA GLN A 117 -8.72 -2.86 20.60
C GLN A 117 -7.44 -3.61 20.98
N ALA A 118 -6.88 -4.43 20.08
CA ALA A 118 -5.62 -5.12 20.31
C ALA A 118 -4.45 -4.13 20.50
N ALA A 119 -4.44 -3.03 19.75
CA ALA A 119 -3.46 -1.94 19.93
C ALA A 119 -3.61 -1.29 21.32
N ARG A 120 -4.83 -0.92 21.72
CA ARG A 120 -5.13 -0.36 23.06
C ARG A 120 -4.69 -1.28 24.18
N ALA A 121 -4.95 -2.58 24.07
CA ALA A 121 -4.57 -3.57 25.07
C ALA A 121 -3.05 -3.65 25.28
N ARG A 122 -2.26 -3.28 24.25
CA ARG A 122 -0.79 -3.17 24.34
C ARG A 122 -0.31 -1.75 24.64
N GLY A 123 -1.20 -0.79 24.89
CA GLY A 123 -0.85 0.61 25.12
C GLY A 123 -0.33 1.34 23.88
N VAL A 124 -0.68 0.87 22.68
CA VAL A 124 -0.17 1.38 21.40
C VAL A 124 -1.24 2.19 20.68
N HIS A 125 -0.85 3.39 20.23
CA HIS A 125 -1.75 4.35 19.57
C HIS A 125 -1.59 4.42 18.04
N THR A 126 -0.62 3.71 17.47
CA THR A 126 -0.43 3.63 16.02
C THR A 126 -0.19 2.18 15.60
N VAL A 127 -1.00 1.69 14.67
CA VAL A 127 -0.76 0.40 14.00
C VAL A 127 -0.35 0.70 12.56
N THR A 128 0.87 0.33 12.20
CA THR A 128 1.39 0.49 10.84
C THR A 128 1.28 -0.81 10.07
N GLN A 129 1.48 -0.75 8.75
CA GLN A 129 1.55 -1.95 7.91
C GLN A 129 0.29 -2.82 8.02
N VAL A 130 -0.88 -2.19 8.17
CA VAL A 130 -2.14 -2.93 8.25
C VAL A 130 -2.44 -3.56 6.90
N GLU A 131 -2.49 -4.89 6.86
CA GLU A 131 -2.72 -5.66 5.64
C GLU A 131 -3.65 -6.84 5.89
N SER A 132 -4.38 -7.23 4.84
CA SER A 132 -5.21 -8.43 4.88
C SER A 132 -4.34 -9.65 4.74
N PHE A 133 -4.64 -10.67 5.54
CA PHE A 133 -4.06 -11.99 5.37
C PHE A 133 -5.15 -13.05 5.49
N TYR A 134 -4.91 -14.25 5.02
CA TYR A 134 -5.79 -15.40 5.25
C TYR A 134 -4.93 -16.66 5.28
N GLU A 135 -5.13 -17.50 6.30
CA GLU A 135 -4.32 -18.73 6.52
C GLU A 135 -2.79 -18.51 6.46
N GLY A 136 -2.34 -17.31 6.84
CA GLY A 136 -0.92 -16.92 6.84
C GLY A 136 -0.39 -16.33 5.52
N ALA A 137 -1.19 -16.34 4.45
CA ALA A 137 -0.87 -15.69 3.18
C ALA A 137 -1.35 -14.22 3.18
N VAL A 138 -0.46 -13.30 2.79
CA VAL A 138 -0.80 -11.87 2.66
C VAL A 138 -1.48 -11.62 1.33
N LEU A 139 -2.53 -10.82 1.34
CA LEU A 139 -3.17 -10.36 0.10
C LEU A 139 -2.22 -9.44 -0.67
N SER A 140 -1.93 -9.79 -1.92
CA SER A 140 -1.02 -9.02 -2.78
C SER A 140 -1.64 -7.73 -3.33
N THR A 141 -2.98 -7.64 -3.36
CA THR A 141 -3.72 -6.49 -3.88
C THR A 141 -3.66 -5.30 -2.92
N PRO A 142 -3.03 -4.18 -3.30
CA PRO A 142 -2.97 -2.99 -2.45
C PRO A 142 -4.35 -2.41 -2.17
N ASN A 143 -4.54 -1.81 -0.99
CA ASN A 143 -5.77 -1.12 -0.59
C ASN A 143 -7.05 -1.98 -0.62
N ALA A 144 -6.90 -3.30 -0.64
CA ALA A 144 -7.99 -4.26 -0.62
C ALA A 144 -7.87 -5.22 0.58
N TYR A 145 -8.97 -5.87 0.92
CA TYR A 145 -9.03 -6.93 1.91
C TYR A 145 -9.70 -8.17 1.34
N GLU A 146 -9.29 -9.31 1.86
CA GLU A 146 -9.84 -10.61 1.55
C GLU A 146 -10.93 -10.96 2.56
N CYS A 147 -12.06 -11.43 2.05
CA CYS A 147 -13.20 -11.84 2.84
C CYS A 147 -13.71 -13.19 2.37
N HIS A 148 -14.02 -14.06 3.33
CA HIS A 148 -14.59 -15.39 3.09
C HIS A 148 -16.04 -15.41 3.56
N ALA A 149 -16.97 -15.34 2.62
CA ALA A 149 -18.41 -15.25 2.88
C ALA A 149 -19.10 -16.61 2.71
N GLY A 150 -19.64 -17.13 3.80
CA GLY A 150 -20.42 -18.36 3.83
C GLY A 150 -21.86 -18.17 4.28
N THR A 151 -22.59 -19.28 4.36
CA THR A 151 -24.04 -19.29 4.63
C THR A 151 -24.41 -18.66 5.98
N GLY A 152 -23.52 -18.74 6.97
CA GLY A 152 -23.76 -18.25 8.33
C GLY A 152 -22.98 -17.00 8.74
N SER A 153 -21.89 -16.69 8.03
CA SER A 153 -21.00 -15.59 8.39
C SER A 153 -20.07 -15.22 7.24
N ALA A 154 -19.55 -14.00 7.29
CA ALA A 154 -18.37 -13.59 6.53
C ALA A 154 -17.22 -13.25 7.48
N GLU A 155 -16.01 -13.65 7.13
CA GLU A 155 -14.82 -13.49 7.97
C GLU A 155 -13.73 -12.68 7.27
N VAL A 156 -12.98 -11.88 8.03
CA VAL A 156 -11.86 -11.07 7.56
C VAL A 156 -10.73 -11.10 8.59
N HIS A 157 -9.50 -11.30 8.14
CA HIS A 157 -8.31 -11.24 9.00
C HIS A 157 -7.38 -10.10 8.59
N LEU A 158 -6.94 -9.34 9.58
CA LEU A 158 -5.99 -8.23 9.42
C LEU A 158 -4.81 -8.42 10.36
N ARG A 159 -3.62 -8.06 9.89
CA ARG A 159 -2.45 -7.91 10.74
C ARG A 159 -1.83 -6.54 10.54
N GLY A 160 -1.09 -6.09 11.53
CA GLY A 160 -0.29 -4.88 11.45
C GLY A 160 0.82 -4.90 12.50
N LEU A 161 1.67 -3.89 12.49
CA LEU A 161 2.73 -3.73 13.47
C LEU A 161 2.33 -2.71 14.51
N ALA A 162 2.53 -3.07 15.77
CA ALA A 162 2.50 -2.11 16.86
C ALA A 162 3.62 -1.08 16.64
N GLY A 163 3.26 0.17 16.37
CA GLY A 163 4.21 1.28 16.38
C GLY A 163 4.69 1.51 17.79
N GLY A 164 5.85 0.98 18.14
CA GLY A 164 6.44 1.18 19.47
C GLY A 164 7.08 2.55 19.62
N ASP A 165 7.07 3.07 20.84
CA ASP A 165 7.77 4.28 21.30
C ASP A 165 9.32 4.14 21.26
N ALA A 166 9.86 3.52 20.22
CA ALA A 166 11.29 3.47 19.94
C ALA A 166 11.64 4.60 18.96
N GLY A 167 11.86 5.79 19.54
CA GLY A 167 12.47 6.92 18.86
C GLY A 167 11.46 7.80 18.15
N ALA A 168 11.33 9.01 18.68
CA ALA A 168 11.11 10.19 17.87
C ALA A 168 12.23 10.30 16.81
N ALA A 169 12.14 9.52 15.73
CA ALA A 169 12.61 9.94 14.45
C ALA A 169 11.36 10.49 13.76
N ALA A 170 11.22 11.81 13.80
CA ALA A 170 10.34 12.53 12.93
C ALA A 170 10.71 12.14 11.49
N ILE A 171 10.02 11.12 10.97
CA ILE A 171 9.76 11.05 9.55
C ILE A 171 8.85 12.25 9.34
N SER A 172 9.39 13.28 8.72
CA SER A 172 8.62 14.39 8.16
C SER A 172 7.64 13.82 7.13
N SER A 173 6.58 13.18 7.59
CA SER A 173 5.32 13.16 6.87
C SER A 173 4.90 14.61 6.85
N VAL A 174 4.84 15.19 5.66
CA VAL A 174 4.04 16.37 5.37
C VAL A 174 2.74 16.23 6.17
N GLY A 175 2.62 16.95 7.27
CA GLY A 175 1.40 16.99 8.03
C GLY A 175 0.33 17.57 7.10
N VAL A 176 -0.94 17.21 7.29
CA VAL A 176 -2.01 17.93 6.58
C VAL A 176 -1.93 19.44 6.86
N ASP A 177 -1.25 19.86 7.94
CA ASP A 177 -1.04 21.26 8.29
C ASP A 177 0.09 21.95 7.48
N ASP A 178 0.90 21.19 6.74
CA ASP A 178 1.98 21.71 5.88
C ASP A 178 1.43 22.10 4.51
N ILE A 179 0.94 23.34 4.44
CA ILE A 179 0.32 23.95 3.26
C ILE A 179 1.32 24.07 2.09
N ASP A 180 2.62 24.17 2.39
CA ASP A 180 3.67 24.36 1.38
C ASP A 180 4.07 23.06 0.67
N ALA A 181 3.61 21.92 1.18
CA ALA A 181 3.87 20.61 0.61
C ALA A 181 2.96 20.22 -0.56
N VAL A 182 2.10 21.11 -1.05
CA VAL A 182 1.36 20.92 -2.31
C VAL A 182 2.15 21.59 -3.45
N PRO A 183 2.87 20.83 -4.30
CA PRO A 183 3.71 21.42 -5.34
C PRO A 183 2.87 22.20 -6.35
N GLY A 184 3.31 23.42 -6.70
CA GLY A 184 2.64 24.24 -7.72
C GLY A 184 1.44 25.05 -7.22
N LEU A 185 1.14 25.04 -5.91
CA LEU A 185 0.02 25.79 -5.35
C LEU A 185 0.31 27.30 -5.32
N ASN A 186 -0.58 28.10 -5.89
CA ASN A 186 -0.47 29.57 -5.87
C ASN A 186 -1.04 30.16 -4.56
N ALA A 187 -0.98 31.49 -4.39
CA ALA A 187 -1.45 32.16 -3.17
C ALA A 187 -2.95 31.94 -2.89
N GLU A 188 -3.78 31.91 -3.93
CA GLU A 188 -5.21 31.63 -3.82
C GLU A 188 -5.46 30.18 -3.35
N GLY A 189 -4.74 29.23 -3.94
CA GLY A 189 -4.76 27.83 -3.55
C GLY A 189 -4.32 27.61 -2.10
N ARG A 190 -3.29 28.33 -1.63
CA ARG A 190 -2.85 28.28 -0.23
C ARG A 190 -3.92 28.79 0.73
N ALA A 191 -4.57 29.91 0.40
CA ALA A 191 -5.67 30.46 1.21
C ALA A 191 -6.88 29.51 1.25
N ALA A 192 -7.15 28.83 0.13
CA ALA A 192 -8.16 27.77 0.04
C ALA A 192 -7.82 26.55 0.90
N TYR A 193 -6.56 26.11 0.88
CA TYR A 193 -6.06 25.02 1.72
C TYR A 193 -6.19 25.36 3.22
N GLN A 194 -5.84 26.59 3.61
CA GLN A 194 -6.04 27.06 5.00
C GLN A 194 -7.50 26.98 5.45
N LYS A 195 -8.45 27.29 4.57
CA LYS A 195 -9.88 27.14 4.88
C LYS A 195 -10.24 25.67 5.08
N PHE A 196 -9.73 24.76 4.24
CA PHE A 196 -9.92 23.32 4.40
C PHE A 196 -9.46 22.82 5.78
N LEU A 197 -8.32 23.32 6.30
CA LEU A 197 -7.81 22.95 7.63
C LEU A 197 -8.72 23.35 8.79
N GLN A 198 -9.60 24.34 8.60
CA GLN A 198 -10.55 24.79 9.62
C GLN A 198 -11.88 24.02 9.60
N MET A 199 -12.13 23.18 8.60
CA MET A 199 -13.40 22.45 8.46
C MET A 199 -13.48 21.28 9.43
N LYS A 200 -14.67 20.96 9.95
CA LYS A 200 -14.84 19.75 10.79
C LYS A 200 -14.86 18.50 9.93
N ALA A 201 -14.34 17.39 10.46
CA ALA A 201 -14.50 16.09 9.82
C ALA A 201 -15.99 15.69 9.74
N PRO A 202 -16.42 14.98 8.68
CA PRO A 202 -15.60 14.46 7.60
C PRO A 202 -15.32 15.49 6.50
N ARG A 203 -14.09 15.53 5.97
CA ARG A 203 -13.66 16.49 4.94
C ARG A 203 -12.66 15.87 3.96
N ALA A 204 -12.64 16.35 2.73
CA ALA A 204 -11.67 15.90 1.74
C ALA A 204 -11.16 17.07 0.90
N LEU A 205 -9.89 16.99 0.53
CA LEU A 205 -9.19 17.92 -0.35
C LEU A 205 -8.74 17.17 -1.60
N VAL A 206 -9.05 17.72 -2.76
CA VAL A 206 -8.63 17.24 -4.09
C VAL A 206 -7.73 18.30 -4.70
N ILE A 207 -6.61 17.89 -5.26
CA ILE A 207 -5.74 18.76 -6.07
C ILE A 207 -6.07 18.59 -7.54
N ARG A 208 -6.02 19.69 -8.29
CA ARG A 208 -6.01 19.69 -9.76
C ARG A 208 -4.66 20.14 -10.23
N ARG A 209 -3.99 19.37 -11.09
CA ARG A 209 -2.73 19.77 -11.72
C ARG A 209 -2.92 20.14 -13.20
N VAL A 210 -2.34 21.26 -13.61
CA VAL A 210 -2.23 21.69 -15.01
C VAL A 210 -0.82 22.22 -15.23
N GLY A 211 0.05 21.41 -15.85
CA GLY A 211 1.48 21.69 -15.92
C GLY A 211 2.10 21.81 -14.52
N ASP A 212 2.81 22.91 -14.27
CA ASP A 212 3.44 23.21 -12.98
C ASP A 212 2.51 23.88 -11.96
N SER A 213 1.28 24.22 -12.37
CA SER A 213 0.31 24.88 -11.50
C SER A 213 -0.67 23.88 -10.89
N SER A 214 -0.99 24.11 -9.61
CA SER A 214 -1.94 23.31 -8.85
C SER A 214 -3.05 24.18 -8.26
N TRP A 215 -4.27 23.65 -8.26
CA TRP A 215 -5.44 24.22 -7.59
C TRP A 215 -6.00 23.20 -6.61
N VAL A 216 -6.74 23.67 -5.61
CA VAL A 216 -7.38 22.82 -4.61
C VAL A 216 -8.89 22.98 -4.65
N HIS A 217 -9.58 21.86 -4.49
CA HIS A 217 -11.02 21.75 -4.33
C HIS A 217 -11.29 20.95 -3.07
N TRP A 218 -12.35 21.28 -2.34
CA TRP A 218 -12.67 20.58 -1.10
C TRP A 218 -14.16 20.50 -0.86
N ALA A 219 -14.53 19.54 -0.03
CA ALA A 219 -15.87 19.45 0.52
C ALA A 219 -15.79 18.89 1.94
N ASP A 220 -16.81 19.21 2.73
CA ASP A 220 -16.92 18.84 4.14
C ASP A 220 -18.35 18.42 4.48
N GLY A 221 -18.50 17.66 5.57
CA GLY A 221 -19.78 17.18 6.08
C GLY A 221 -20.36 16.01 5.28
N LEU A 222 -21.34 15.31 5.88
CA LEU A 222 -22.09 14.26 5.19
C LEU A 222 -23.36 14.78 4.52
N VAL A 223 -23.83 15.96 4.93
CA VAL A 223 -25.01 16.60 4.37
C VAL A 223 -24.55 17.69 3.41
N PRO A 224 -24.71 17.50 2.09
CA PRO A 224 -24.28 18.48 1.13
C PRO A 224 -25.18 19.72 1.16
N ARG A 225 -24.61 20.89 0.87
CA ARG A 225 -25.40 22.14 0.75
C ARG A 225 -26.35 22.11 -0.44
N ASP A 226 -25.94 21.44 -1.52
CA ASP A 226 -26.77 21.12 -2.67
C ASP A 226 -27.18 19.65 -2.58
N ILE A 227 -28.48 19.40 -2.44
CA ILE A 227 -29.05 18.06 -2.25
C ILE A 227 -28.77 17.11 -3.43
N ASN A 228 -28.46 17.65 -4.61
CA ASN A 228 -28.15 16.85 -5.79
C ASN A 228 -26.70 16.34 -5.80
N ARG A 229 -25.92 16.66 -4.76
CA ARG A 229 -24.52 16.26 -4.65
C ARG A 229 -24.33 15.00 -3.82
N PRO A 230 -23.23 14.25 -4.05
CA PRO A 230 -22.86 13.14 -3.18
C PRO A 230 -22.83 13.54 -1.70
N SER A 231 -23.25 12.64 -0.83
CA SER A 231 -23.11 12.84 0.62
C SER A 231 -21.66 12.69 1.10
N ASP A 232 -20.85 11.91 0.38
CA ASP A 232 -19.41 11.75 0.65
C ASP A 232 -18.60 13.01 0.24
N PRO A 233 -17.87 13.65 1.18
CA PRO A 233 -17.04 14.81 0.86
C PRO A 233 -15.92 14.49 -0.15
N THR A 234 -15.40 13.27 -0.23
CA THR A 234 -14.37 12.93 -1.24
C THR A 234 -14.95 12.95 -2.64
N GLN A 235 -16.10 12.32 -2.85
CA GLN A 235 -16.80 12.35 -4.14
C GLN A 235 -17.22 13.77 -4.53
N ARG A 236 -17.75 14.56 -3.58
CA ARG A 236 -18.08 15.98 -3.86
C ARG A 236 -16.88 16.82 -4.23
N ALA A 237 -15.78 16.69 -3.49
CA ALA A 237 -14.56 17.43 -3.80
C ALA A 237 -14.02 17.07 -5.19
N MET A 238 -14.16 15.80 -5.58
CA MET A 238 -13.80 15.32 -6.91
C MET A 238 -14.72 15.90 -7.99
N GLU A 239 -16.03 15.90 -7.78
CA GLU A 239 -16.97 16.56 -8.69
C GLU A 239 -16.68 18.06 -8.83
N TYR A 240 -16.47 18.78 -7.72
CA TYR A 240 -16.11 20.20 -7.77
C TYR A 240 -14.81 20.45 -8.56
N CYS A 241 -13.88 19.49 -8.55
CA CYS A 241 -12.65 19.55 -9.32
C CYS A 241 -12.90 19.36 -10.82
N THR A 242 -13.74 18.38 -11.19
CA THR A 242 -13.96 17.97 -12.58
C THR A 242 -14.99 18.80 -13.34
N GLU A 243 -15.88 19.52 -12.63
CA GLU A 243 -17.02 20.21 -13.24
C GLU A 243 -16.72 21.44 -14.09
N ARG A 244 -15.55 22.06 -13.92
CA ARG A 244 -15.26 23.36 -14.55
C ARG A 244 -13.91 23.40 -15.25
N HIS A 245 -13.16 22.31 -15.26
CA HIS A 245 -11.71 22.42 -15.46
C HIS A 245 -11.08 21.23 -16.17
N GLN A 246 -10.17 21.54 -17.10
CA GLN A 246 -9.25 20.57 -17.69
C GLN A 246 -8.05 20.38 -16.75
N GLY A 247 -7.68 19.14 -16.46
CA GLY A 247 -6.55 18.80 -15.60
C GLY A 247 -6.75 17.48 -14.87
N GLU A 248 -5.67 16.95 -14.29
CA GLU A 248 -5.72 15.73 -13.49
C GLU A 248 -6.16 16.05 -12.07
N CYS A 249 -7.31 15.52 -11.66
CA CYS A 249 -7.87 15.66 -10.32
C CYS A 249 -7.50 14.45 -9.45
N THR A 250 -6.81 14.68 -8.32
CA THR A 250 -6.36 13.62 -7.42
C THR A 250 -6.74 13.96 -5.98
N VAL A 251 -7.24 12.97 -5.22
CA VAL A 251 -7.48 13.15 -3.79
C VAL A 251 -6.15 13.36 -3.08
N TYR A 252 -6.01 14.49 -2.40
CA TYR A 252 -4.78 14.86 -1.71
C TYR A 252 -4.83 14.58 -0.22
N ALA A 253 -5.92 14.96 0.45
CA ALA A 253 -6.10 14.75 1.88
C ALA A 253 -7.52 14.32 2.21
N VAL A 254 -7.66 13.47 3.23
CA VAL A 254 -8.93 13.08 3.83
C VAL A 254 -8.81 13.28 5.33
N ASP A 255 -9.72 14.07 5.90
CA ASP A 255 -9.76 14.47 7.30
C ASP A 255 -8.47 15.12 7.79
N TYR A 256 -7.63 14.34 8.50
CA TYR A 256 -6.38 14.80 9.09
C TYR A 256 -5.14 14.16 8.43
N ALA A 257 -5.33 13.42 7.34
CA ALA A 257 -4.26 12.68 6.69
C ALA A 257 -4.11 13.10 5.23
N VAL A 258 -2.87 13.37 4.82
CA VAL A 258 -2.50 13.40 3.41
C VAL A 258 -2.58 11.96 2.89
N VAL A 259 -3.49 11.71 1.94
CA VAL A 259 -3.66 10.42 1.25
C VAL A 259 -3.03 10.45 -0.14
N TYR A 260 -2.51 11.61 -0.54
CA TYR A 260 -1.76 11.79 -1.77
C TYR A 260 -0.51 10.92 -1.77
N GLN A 261 -0.50 9.90 -2.59
CA GLN A 261 0.74 9.31 -3.07
C GLN A 261 1.10 10.11 -4.32
N LYS A 262 2.17 10.91 -4.26
CA LYS A 262 2.85 11.36 -5.49
C LYS A 262 2.96 10.11 -6.36
N PRO A 263 2.51 10.12 -7.64
CA PRO A 263 2.66 8.95 -8.50
C PRO A 263 4.10 8.50 -8.41
N GLN A 264 4.32 7.43 -7.64
CA GLN A 264 5.58 6.74 -7.64
C GLN A 264 5.59 6.17 -9.04
N ALA A 265 6.50 6.68 -9.89
CA ALA A 265 6.62 6.24 -11.27
C ALA A 265 6.46 4.73 -11.24
N ALA A 266 5.31 4.26 -11.77
CA ALA A 266 4.83 2.91 -11.57
C ALA A 266 6.03 2.00 -11.77
N ALA A 267 6.33 1.16 -10.77
CA ALA A 267 7.49 0.30 -10.75
C ALA A 267 7.67 -0.29 -12.15
N VAL A 268 8.57 0.33 -12.93
CA VAL A 268 8.83 -0.08 -14.29
C VAL A 268 9.43 -1.44 -14.06
N GLU A 269 8.68 -2.45 -14.47
CA GLU A 269 9.12 -3.84 -14.53
C GLU A 269 10.57 -3.80 -14.98
N ARG A 270 11.49 -4.25 -14.10
CA ARG A 270 12.93 -4.09 -14.30
C ARG A 270 13.27 -4.70 -15.65
N LYS A 271 13.40 -3.88 -16.68
CA LYS A 271 14.22 -4.24 -17.83
C LYS A 271 15.64 -4.10 -17.32
N ALA A 272 16.11 -5.16 -16.66
CA ALA A 272 17.48 -5.26 -16.20
C ALA A 272 18.37 -4.74 -17.33
N ALA A 273 19.13 -3.68 -17.03
CA ALA A 273 20.23 -3.31 -17.88
C ALA A 273 21.04 -4.59 -18.12
N ALA A 274 21.28 -4.94 -19.39
CA ALA A 274 22.00 -6.16 -19.71
C ALA A 274 23.29 -6.18 -18.89
N ALA A 275 23.53 -7.27 -18.15
CA ALA A 275 24.78 -7.47 -17.44
C ALA A 275 25.91 -7.31 -18.45
N GLY A 276 26.66 -6.21 -18.37
CA GLY A 276 27.78 -6.00 -19.28
C GLY A 276 28.88 -7.03 -18.97
N PRO A 277 29.71 -7.39 -19.95
CA PRO A 277 30.69 -8.47 -19.82
C PRO A 277 31.91 -8.14 -18.95
N VAL A 278 31.94 -7.01 -18.23
CA VAL A 278 33.18 -6.48 -17.61
C VAL A 278 32.96 -6.07 -16.17
N THR A 279 33.74 -6.62 -15.24
CA THR A 279 33.76 -6.19 -13.82
C THR A 279 34.30 -4.76 -13.69
N SER A 280 33.76 -3.97 -12.75
CA SER A 280 34.28 -2.64 -12.43
C SER A 280 35.77 -2.69 -12.02
N LEU A 281 36.60 -1.78 -12.55
CA LEU A 281 38.01 -1.60 -12.17
C LEU A 281 38.17 -1.00 -10.77
N TYR A 282 37.10 -0.44 -10.22
CA TYR A 282 37.09 0.28 -8.96
C TYR A 282 36.08 -0.36 -8.00
N LYS A 283 36.40 -0.38 -6.71
CA LYS A 283 35.47 -0.82 -5.67
C LYS A 283 34.26 0.10 -5.70
N LEU A 284 33.06 -0.48 -5.79
CA LEU A 284 31.83 0.30 -5.75
C LEU A 284 31.75 1.05 -4.42
N PRO A 285 31.48 2.38 -4.45
CA PRO A 285 31.17 3.13 -3.26
C PRO A 285 29.96 2.54 -2.52
N THR A 286 29.91 2.79 -1.22
CA THR A 286 28.78 2.36 -0.38
C THR A 286 27.54 3.11 -0.82
N ASP A 287 26.41 2.40 -0.86
CA ASP A 287 25.12 3.03 -1.10
C ASP A 287 24.82 4.01 0.03
N SER A 288 24.55 5.26 -0.33
CA SER A 288 24.22 6.33 0.59
C SER A 288 22.77 6.27 1.07
N HIS A 289 21.91 5.54 0.33
CA HIS A 289 20.46 5.56 0.47
C HIS A 289 19.84 6.97 0.39
N PHE A 290 20.53 7.92 -0.25
CA PHE A 290 20.08 9.30 -0.37
C PHE A 290 18.79 9.45 -1.20
N ALA A 291 18.60 8.61 -2.22
CA ALA A 291 17.41 8.56 -3.06
C ALA A 291 17.25 7.16 -3.69
N ASP A 292 16.06 6.86 -4.23
CA ASP A 292 15.89 5.72 -5.13
C ASP A 292 16.61 6.02 -6.45
N VAL A 293 17.51 5.13 -6.87
CA VAL A 293 18.23 5.26 -8.15
C VAL A 293 17.27 5.31 -9.33
N ASN A 294 16.07 4.75 -9.23
CA ASN A 294 15.07 4.76 -10.29
C ASN A 294 14.16 6.00 -10.29
N ASP A 295 14.32 6.92 -9.33
CA ASP A 295 13.54 8.15 -9.25
C ASP A 295 14.31 9.35 -9.86
N PRO A 296 14.09 9.69 -11.15
CA PRO A 296 14.73 10.84 -11.80
C PRO A 296 14.32 12.19 -11.18
N SER A 297 13.26 12.24 -10.37
CA SER A 297 12.76 13.49 -9.77
C SER A 297 13.56 13.91 -8.53
N LEU A 298 14.37 13.02 -7.96
CA LEU A 298 15.21 13.29 -6.79
C LEU A 298 16.67 13.61 -7.15
N VAL A 299 17.01 13.54 -8.44
CA VAL A 299 18.35 13.85 -8.93
C VAL A 299 18.53 15.38 -8.97
N PRO A 300 19.50 15.96 -8.25
CA PRO A 300 19.70 17.41 -8.18
C PRO A 300 20.40 17.92 -9.44
N VAL A 301 19.70 17.83 -10.58
CA VAL A 301 20.12 18.28 -11.91
C VAL A 301 19.13 19.28 -12.48
N SER A 302 19.61 20.09 -13.43
CA SER A 302 18.77 20.96 -14.25
C SER A 302 17.72 20.15 -15.01
N GLU A 303 16.59 20.79 -15.34
CA GLU A 303 15.51 20.20 -16.16
C GLU A 303 16.05 19.55 -17.45
N ARG A 304 16.97 20.26 -18.12
CA ARG A 304 17.64 19.81 -19.34
C ARG A 304 18.50 18.56 -19.13
N SER A 305 19.02 18.35 -17.93
CA SER A 305 19.89 17.22 -17.59
C SER A 305 19.14 16.04 -16.98
N ARG A 306 17.85 16.19 -16.65
CA ARG A 306 17.02 15.07 -16.13
C ARG A 306 16.84 13.95 -17.16
N SER A 307 16.72 14.30 -18.43
CA SER A 307 16.69 13.32 -19.53
C SER A 307 18.00 12.52 -19.66
N ARG A 308 19.15 13.10 -19.26
CA ARG A 308 20.43 12.38 -19.21
C ARG A 308 20.43 11.29 -18.16
N TYR A 309 19.71 11.48 -17.05
CA TYR A 309 19.59 10.46 -16.02
C TYR A 309 18.80 9.24 -16.50
N LEU A 310 17.73 9.46 -17.28
CA LEU A 310 17.02 8.37 -17.94
C LEU A 310 17.92 7.58 -18.90
N GLY A 311 18.81 8.29 -19.63
CA GLY A 311 19.84 7.66 -20.45
C GLY A 311 20.81 6.80 -19.63
N PHE A 312 21.23 7.28 -18.46
CA PHE A 312 22.05 6.51 -17.52
C PHE A 312 21.38 5.22 -17.05
N LEU A 313 20.08 5.26 -16.71
CA LEU A 313 19.33 4.07 -16.27
C LEU A 313 19.23 3.00 -17.36
N ALA A 314 19.40 3.37 -18.63
CA ALA A 314 19.41 2.45 -19.77
C ALA A 314 20.80 1.87 -20.09
N LEU A 315 21.89 2.36 -19.47
CA LEU A 315 23.25 1.89 -19.74
C LEU A 315 23.50 0.49 -19.17
N PRO A 316 24.31 -0.35 -19.84
CA PRO A 316 24.78 -1.61 -19.28
C PRO A 316 25.69 -1.38 -18.07
N LEU A 317 25.68 -2.33 -17.13
CA LEU A 317 26.63 -2.33 -16.00
C LEU A 317 28.04 -2.71 -16.48
N PRO A 318 29.12 -2.17 -15.88
CA PRO A 318 29.13 -1.13 -14.85
C PRO A 318 28.85 0.26 -15.44
N ARG A 319 28.18 1.14 -14.70
CA ARG A 319 27.81 2.49 -15.13
C ARG A 319 27.98 3.50 -14.01
N ALA A 320 28.17 4.76 -14.37
CA ALA A 320 28.27 5.86 -13.41
C ALA A 320 27.60 7.12 -13.94
N PHE A 321 27.00 7.88 -13.02
CA PHE A 321 26.39 9.18 -13.24
C PHE A 321 27.03 10.21 -12.32
N ALA A 322 27.47 11.34 -12.87
CA ALA A 322 28.02 12.45 -12.09
C ALA A 322 27.27 13.74 -12.39
N ILE A 323 27.14 14.58 -11.36
CA ILE A 323 26.43 15.85 -11.42
C ILE A 323 27.33 16.99 -10.97
N SER A 324 27.19 18.14 -11.60
CA SER A 324 27.92 19.38 -11.29
C SER A 324 27.03 20.35 -10.51
N ALA A 325 27.65 21.31 -9.83
CA ALA A 325 26.94 22.35 -9.04
C ALA A 325 25.98 23.20 -9.90
N ASP A 326 26.26 23.35 -11.20
CA ASP A 326 25.40 24.03 -12.18
C ASP A 326 24.20 23.18 -12.65
N GLY A 327 24.02 21.98 -12.08
CA GLY A 327 22.97 21.04 -12.46
C GLY A 327 23.20 20.36 -13.81
N SER A 328 24.38 20.48 -14.41
CA SER A 328 24.76 19.64 -15.55
C SER A 328 25.18 18.25 -15.08
N ALA A 329 25.09 17.27 -15.98
CA ALA A 329 25.39 15.89 -15.65
C ALA A 329 26.04 15.14 -16.81
N ALA A 330 26.85 14.14 -16.45
CA ALA A 330 27.50 13.22 -17.38
C ALA A 330 27.25 11.77 -16.93
N PHE A 331 27.33 10.84 -17.87
CA PHE A 331 27.26 9.41 -17.60
C PHE A 331 28.30 8.64 -18.42
N ALA A 332 28.71 7.49 -17.92
CA ALA A 332 29.58 6.56 -18.60
C ALA A 332 29.20 5.11 -18.27
N SER A 333 29.62 4.18 -19.13
CA SER A 333 29.46 2.73 -18.94
C SER A 333 30.75 2.01 -19.31
N GLY A 334 30.98 0.84 -18.72
CA GLY A 334 32.20 0.05 -18.85
C GLY A 334 32.96 -0.05 -17.53
N SER A 335 34.04 -0.83 -17.51
CA SER A 335 34.77 -1.13 -16.27
C SER A 335 35.43 0.10 -15.62
N ALA A 336 35.68 1.16 -16.39
CA ALA A 336 36.22 2.43 -15.91
C ALA A 336 35.15 3.53 -15.72
N ALA A 337 33.85 3.20 -15.77
CA ALA A 337 32.76 4.19 -15.81
C ALA A 337 32.87 5.32 -14.77
N MET A 338 33.20 5.00 -13.51
CA MET A 338 33.37 6.01 -12.46
C MET A 338 34.52 6.99 -12.74
N ALA A 339 35.63 6.52 -13.30
CA ALA A 339 36.73 7.41 -13.67
C ALA A 339 36.41 8.19 -14.96
N ASP A 340 35.80 7.54 -15.94
CA ASP A 340 35.47 8.15 -17.23
C ASP A 340 34.48 9.29 -17.09
N VAL A 341 33.48 9.15 -16.22
CA VAL A 341 32.49 10.22 -15.97
C VAL A 341 33.13 11.43 -15.27
N LEU A 342 34.02 11.20 -14.29
CA LEU A 342 34.74 12.27 -13.59
C LEU A 342 35.74 12.99 -14.51
N ASN A 343 36.49 12.22 -15.32
CA ASN A 343 37.40 12.78 -16.32
C ASN A 343 36.67 13.57 -17.40
N THR A 344 35.46 13.15 -17.78
CA THR A 344 34.63 13.89 -18.75
C THR A 344 34.25 15.25 -18.18
N CYS A 345 33.80 15.31 -16.93
CA CYS A 345 33.52 16.57 -16.26
C CYS A 345 34.76 17.48 -16.16
N GLU A 346 35.92 16.93 -15.82
CA GLU A 346 37.17 17.68 -15.73
C GLU A 346 37.57 18.28 -17.09
N ARG A 347 37.45 17.52 -18.18
CA ARG A 347 37.68 18.03 -19.56
C ARG A 347 36.72 19.13 -19.97
N GLU A 348 35.48 19.08 -19.48
CA GLU A 348 34.49 20.14 -19.69
C GLU A 348 34.70 21.37 -18.77
N GLY A 349 35.75 21.35 -17.93
CA GLY A 349 36.04 22.43 -16.98
C GLY A 349 35.05 22.50 -15.82
N LYS A 350 34.36 21.39 -15.52
CA LYS A 350 33.31 21.33 -14.49
C LYS A 350 33.76 20.51 -13.29
N THR A 351 33.37 20.98 -12.11
CA THR A 351 33.48 20.17 -10.89
C THR A 351 32.22 19.33 -10.75
N CYS A 352 32.36 18.02 -10.96
CA CYS A 352 31.27 17.07 -10.76
C CYS A 352 31.54 16.14 -9.57
N TRP A 353 30.48 15.55 -9.05
CA TRP A 353 30.54 14.48 -8.07
C TRP A 353 29.67 13.30 -8.50
N LEU A 354 30.07 12.09 -8.14
CA LEU A 354 29.30 10.88 -8.37
C LEU A 354 27.97 10.98 -7.61
N TYR A 355 26.89 10.78 -8.35
CA TYR A 355 25.55 10.69 -7.79
C TYR A 355 25.06 9.24 -7.75
N ALA A 356 25.21 8.50 -8.86
CA ALA A 356 24.82 7.10 -8.93
C ALA A 356 25.90 6.25 -9.60
N VAL A 357 26.07 5.02 -9.11
CA VAL A 357 26.99 4.02 -9.65
C VAL A 357 26.23 2.69 -9.69
N ASP A 358 26.17 2.08 -10.87
CA ASP A 358 25.36 0.90 -11.15
C ASP A 358 23.89 1.11 -10.75
N ASP A 359 23.44 0.41 -9.72
CA ASP A 359 22.08 0.47 -9.18
C ASP A 359 22.04 1.13 -7.79
N ARG A 360 23.04 1.95 -7.46
CA ARG A 360 23.20 2.59 -6.15
C ARG A 360 23.29 4.10 -6.27
N VAL A 361 22.68 4.82 -5.33
CA VAL A 361 22.93 6.24 -5.14
C VAL A 361 24.10 6.39 -4.17
N VAL A 362 25.19 7.03 -4.60
CA VAL A 362 26.42 7.23 -3.81
C VAL A 362 26.59 8.68 -3.35
N TRP A 363 25.56 9.49 -3.60
CA TRP A 363 25.54 10.92 -3.30
C TRP A 363 25.54 11.21 -1.79
N GLN A 364 26.42 12.11 -1.36
CA GLN A 364 26.49 12.56 0.04
C GLN A 364 25.96 13.99 0.17
N SER A 365 25.12 14.23 1.19
CA SER A 365 24.62 15.58 1.50
C SER A 365 25.78 16.51 1.88
N ASP A 366 26.72 16.02 2.69
CA ASP A 366 27.97 16.68 3.03
C ASP A 366 28.91 16.78 1.80
N PRO A 367 29.22 18.00 1.30
CA PRO A 367 30.11 18.20 0.16
C PRO A 367 31.51 17.62 0.35
N HIS A 368 32.01 17.51 1.60
CA HIS A 368 33.34 16.99 1.89
C HIS A 368 33.44 15.47 1.72
N GLN A 369 32.30 14.77 1.77
CA GLN A 369 32.22 13.32 1.62
C GLN A 369 31.93 12.90 0.17
N ARG A 370 31.71 13.85 -0.73
CA ARG A 370 31.40 13.56 -2.13
C ARG A 370 32.64 13.12 -2.90
N ILE A 371 32.45 12.14 -3.77
CA ILE A 371 33.49 11.63 -4.68
C ILE A 371 33.44 12.46 -5.97
N GLY A 372 34.41 13.34 -6.18
CA GLY A 372 34.48 14.22 -7.35
C GLY A 372 35.78 14.13 -8.15
N ARG A 373 36.74 13.31 -7.70
CA ARG A 373 38.03 13.11 -8.38
C ARG A 373 38.40 11.64 -8.42
N VAL A 374 39.12 11.25 -9.48
CA VAL A 374 39.53 9.86 -9.68
C VAL A 374 40.43 9.33 -8.56
N ASN A 375 41.24 10.20 -7.92
CA ASN A 375 42.11 9.80 -6.81
C ASN A 375 41.36 9.44 -5.52
N GLN A 376 40.05 9.75 -5.42
CA GLN A 376 39.19 9.32 -4.32
C GLN A 376 38.62 7.90 -4.54
N LEU A 377 38.81 7.31 -5.73
CA LEU A 377 38.35 5.96 -6.05
C LEU A 377 39.40 4.91 -5.64
N SER A 378 38.95 3.82 -5.03
CA SER A 378 39.80 2.67 -4.72
C SER A 378 39.77 1.69 -5.89
N ARG A 379 40.92 1.45 -6.54
CA ARG A 379 41.04 0.39 -7.56
C ARG A 379 40.85 -0.98 -6.92
N VAL A 380 40.12 -1.86 -7.59
CA VAL A 380 40.12 -3.28 -7.25
C VAL A 380 41.52 -3.80 -7.58
N GLN A 381 42.25 -4.25 -6.58
CA GLN A 381 43.56 -4.86 -6.79
C GLN A 381 43.30 -6.14 -7.60
N GLN A 382 43.82 -6.19 -8.83
CA GLN A 382 43.84 -7.46 -9.56
C GLN A 382 44.79 -8.34 -8.77
N ASP A 383 44.25 -9.31 -8.04
CA ASP A 383 45.09 -10.27 -7.33
C ASP A 383 46.10 -10.84 -8.31
N ALA A 384 47.34 -10.81 -7.83
CA ALA A 384 48.51 -11.22 -8.57
C ALA A 384 48.25 -12.58 -9.22
N ARG A 385 48.51 -12.59 -10.53
CA ARG A 385 48.87 -13.76 -11.32
C ARG A 385 49.65 -14.74 -10.43
N THR A 386 48.99 -15.81 -9.98
CA THR A 386 49.68 -16.95 -9.37
C THR A 386 50.48 -17.61 -10.51
N PRO A 387 51.78 -17.89 -10.32
CA PRO A 387 52.74 -18.14 -11.39
C PRO A 387 52.41 -19.34 -12.28
#